data_AF-A0A7C4T3M1-F1
#
_entry.id   AF-A0A7C4T3M1-F1
#
_cell.length_a   1.000
_cell.length_b   1.000
_cell.length_c   1.000
_cell.angle_alpha   90.00
_cell.angle_beta   90.00
_cell.angle_gamma   90.00
#
_symmetry.space_group_name_H-M   'P 1'
#
loop_
_entity.id
_entity.type
_entity.pdbx_description
1 polymer ?
#
loop_
_entity_poly.entity_id
_entity_poly.type
_entity_poly.pdbx_seq_one_letter_code
_entity_poly.pdbx_strand_id
1 'polypeptide(L)'
;MKKLTLLLLVIFAVGFVGCKYKKQAEYIKQLENAVREDSLKRVAELEALKAEMQAKIDSLQAACGSGNPQGKFCVITGSFRIQQNADNYVQEMIKLGYKAQIVDAPNGFHLVSTYCASSLREALSELNNARANIHPDSWIYVK
;
A
#
# COMPACT_ATOMS: atom_id res chain seq x y z
N MET A 1 -78.76 9.03 -15.58
CA MET A 1 -77.84 8.45 -16.58
C MET A 1 -76.55 9.25 -16.79
N LYS A 2 -76.57 10.60 -16.88
CA LYS A 2 -75.37 11.43 -17.09
C LYS A 2 -74.29 11.37 -15.98
N LYS A 3 -74.68 11.11 -14.72
CA LYS A 3 -73.74 10.98 -13.58
C LYS A 3 -73.01 9.63 -13.54
N LEU A 4 -73.59 8.57 -14.11
CA LEU A 4 -73.01 7.23 -14.13
C LEU A 4 -71.99 7.08 -15.27
N THR A 5 -72.24 7.71 -16.41
CA THR A 5 -71.28 7.80 -17.52
C THR A 5 -70.04 8.63 -17.18
N LEU A 6 -70.19 9.68 -16.37
CA LEU A 6 -69.05 10.49 -15.90
C LEU A 6 -68.12 9.68 -14.96
N LEU A 7 -68.70 8.82 -14.11
CA LEU A 7 -67.95 8.01 -13.15
C LEU A 7 -67.14 6.89 -13.85
N LEU A 8 -67.72 6.27 -14.87
CA LEU A 8 -67.06 5.22 -15.68
C LEU A 8 -65.88 5.77 -16.50
N LEU A 9 -65.97 7.01 -17.02
CA LEU A 9 -64.89 7.66 -17.75
C LEU A 9 -63.67 7.98 -16.87
N VAL A 10 -63.90 8.35 -15.60
CA VAL A 10 -62.82 8.64 -14.64
C VAL A 10 -62.07 7.36 -14.25
N ILE A 11 -62.78 6.24 -14.05
CA ILE A 11 -62.16 4.94 -13.71
C ILE A 11 -61.30 4.42 -14.87
N PHE A 12 -61.74 4.61 -16.12
CA PHE A 12 -60.99 4.19 -17.30
C PHE A 12 -59.70 5.01 -17.50
N ALA A 13 -59.72 6.31 -17.19
CA ALA A 13 -58.54 7.17 -17.26
C ALA A 13 -57.46 6.81 -16.23
N VAL A 14 -57.84 6.38 -15.02
CA VAL A 14 -56.90 5.98 -13.95
C VAL A 14 -56.28 4.59 -14.24
N GLY A 15 -57.01 3.68 -14.89
CA GLY A 15 -56.49 2.35 -15.26
C GLY A 15 -55.33 2.36 -16.26
N PHE A 16 -55.30 3.34 -17.17
CA PHE A 16 -54.23 3.47 -18.18
C PHE A 16 -52.90 4.00 -17.63
N VAL A 17 -52.91 4.73 -16.51
CA VAL A 17 -51.70 5.29 -15.89
C VAL A 17 -50.87 4.20 -15.18
N GLY A 18 -51.52 3.19 -14.60
CA GLY A 18 -50.84 2.11 -13.86
C GLY A 18 -49.93 1.20 -14.67
N CYS A 19 -50.19 1.01 -15.98
CA CYS A 19 -49.35 0.18 -16.84
C CYS A 19 -48.00 0.82 -17.22
N LYS A 20 -47.95 2.16 -17.36
CA LYS A 20 -46.69 2.87 -17.66
C LYS A 20 -45.74 2.88 -16.48
N TYR A 21 -46.27 3.02 -15.26
CA TYR A 21 -45.50 2.96 -14.02
C TYR A 21 -44.85 1.58 -13.78
N LYS A 22 -45.56 0.48 -14.05
CA LYS A 22 -44.98 -0.88 -13.90
C LYS A 22 -43.78 -1.12 -14.82
N LYS A 23 -43.88 -0.73 -16.09
CA LYS A 23 -42.77 -0.86 -17.06
C LYS A 23 -41.57 0.01 -16.67
N GLN A 24 -41.82 1.21 -16.16
CA GLN A 24 -40.75 2.10 -15.70
C GLN A 24 -40.04 1.54 -14.46
N ALA A 25 -40.78 0.98 -13.49
CA ALA A 25 -40.20 0.36 -12.30
C ALA A 25 -39.35 -0.88 -12.64
N GLU A 26 -39.76 -1.67 -13.63
CA GLU A 26 -39.02 -2.84 -14.11
C GLU A 26 -37.71 -2.43 -14.81
N TYR A 27 -37.75 -1.38 -15.63
CA TYR A 27 -36.55 -0.82 -16.27
C TYR A 27 -35.55 -0.25 -15.25
N ILE A 28 -36.02 0.47 -14.23
CA ILE A 28 -35.16 1.00 -13.17
C ILE A 28 -34.48 -0.14 -12.40
N LYS A 29 -35.22 -1.21 -12.05
CA LYS A 29 -34.64 -2.39 -11.41
C LYS A 29 -33.58 -3.09 -12.26
N GLN A 30 -33.80 -3.18 -13.57
CA GLN A 30 -32.81 -3.74 -14.49
C GLN A 30 -31.54 -2.89 -14.53
N LEU A 31 -31.69 -1.56 -14.57
CA LEU A 31 -30.56 -0.63 -14.57
C LEU A 31 -29.77 -0.69 -13.25
N GLU A 32 -30.45 -0.75 -12.10
CA GLU A 32 -29.82 -0.92 -10.78
C GLU A 32 -29.03 -2.22 -10.69
N ASN A 33 -29.57 -3.32 -11.22
CA ASN A 33 -28.86 -4.59 -11.26
C ASN A 33 -27.62 -4.53 -12.15
N ALA A 34 -27.73 -3.91 -13.34
CA ALA A 34 -26.60 -3.72 -14.24
C ALA A 34 -25.48 -2.85 -13.62
N VAL A 35 -25.84 -1.77 -12.93
CA VAL A 35 -24.88 -0.91 -12.21
C VAL A 35 -24.23 -1.66 -11.04
N ARG A 36 -24.99 -2.48 -10.32
CA ARG A 36 -24.47 -3.30 -9.23
C ARG A 36 -23.46 -4.33 -9.75
N GLU A 37 -23.79 -5.02 -10.84
CA GLU A 37 -22.90 -5.99 -11.47
C GLU A 37 -21.62 -5.33 -11.98
N ASP A 38 -21.71 -4.17 -12.64
CA ASP A 38 -20.54 -3.41 -13.09
C ASP A 38 -19.66 -2.97 -11.91
N SER A 39 -20.28 -2.47 -10.84
CA SER A 39 -19.57 -2.08 -9.62
C SER A 39 -18.81 -3.25 -9.00
N LEU A 40 -19.43 -4.43 -8.92
CA LEU A 40 -18.79 -5.64 -8.39
C LEU A 40 -17.61 -6.09 -9.25
N LYS A 41 -17.73 -6.00 -10.59
CA LYS A 41 -16.63 -6.30 -11.50
C LYS A 41 -15.45 -5.36 -11.30
N ARG A 42 -15.70 -4.05 -11.17
CA ARG A 42 -14.66 -3.05 -10.91
C ARG A 42 -13.95 -3.27 -9.58
N VAL A 43 -14.68 -3.64 -8.53
CA VAL A 43 -14.08 -3.97 -7.24
C VAL A 43 -13.20 -5.21 -7.37
N ALA A 44 -13.67 -6.27 -8.04
CA ALA A 44 -12.88 -7.48 -8.26
C ALA A 44 -11.60 -7.22 -9.08
N GLU A 45 -11.69 -6.41 -10.14
CA GLU A 45 -10.53 -5.98 -10.93
C GLU A 45 -9.53 -5.19 -10.08
N LEU A 46 -10.01 -4.27 -9.24
CA LEU A 46 -9.17 -3.46 -8.37
C LEU A 46 -8.47 -4.31 -7.30
N GLU A 47 -9.18 -5.30 -6.73
CA GLU A 47 -8.62 -6.25 -5.78
C GLU A 47 -7.56 -7.15 -6.42
N ALA A 48 -7.81 -7.65 -7.64
CA ALA A 48 -6.83 -8.43 -8.40
C ALA A 48 -5.57 -7.60 -8.69
N LEU A 49 -5.73 -6.34 -9.13
CA LEU A 49 -4.61 -5.44 -9.38
C LEU A 49 -3.81 -5.14 -8.09
N LYS A 50 -4.50 -4.92 -6.97
CA LYS A 50 -3.85 -4.73 -5.66
C LYS A 50 -3.08 -5.97 -5.23
N ALA A 51 -3.64 -7.16 -5.43
CA ALA A 51 -2.96 -8.42 -5.10
C ALA A 51 -1.70 -8.63 -5.96
N GLU A 52 -1.77 -8.33 -7.25
CA GLU A 52 -0.60 -8.39 -8.15
C GLU A 52 0.48 -7.38 -7.73
N MET A 53 0.09 -6.14 -7.44
CA MET A 53 1.01 -5.11 -6.96
C MET A 53 1.66 -5.51 -5.63
N GLN A 54 0.89 -6.07 -4.70
CA GLN A 54 1.40 -6.56 -3.42
C GLN A 54 2.37 -7.73 -3.62
N ALA A 55 2.03 -8.71 -4.46
CA ALA A 55 2.92 -9.82 -4.77
C ALA A 55 4.25 -9.35 -5.40
N LYS A 56 4.20 -8.29 -6.22
CA LYS A 56 5.40 -7.66 -6.78
C LYS A 56 6.24 -6.97 -5.71
N ILE A 57 5.62 -6.26 -4.76
CA ILE A 57 6.30 -5.66 -3.61
C ILE A 57 6.94 -6.75 -2.74
N ASP A 58 6.21 -7.82 -2.44
CA ASP A 58 6.70 -8.94 -1.62
C ASP A 58 7.87 -9.67 -2.31
N SER A 59 7.78 -9.86 -3.63
CA SER A 59 8.87 -10.42 -4.44
C SER A 59 10.11 -9.51 -4.44
N LEU A 60 9.93 -8.20 -4.54
CA LEU A 60 11.03 -7.23 -4.44
C LEU A 60 11.63 -7.23 -3.02
N GLN A 61 10.83 -7.30 -1.97
CA GLN A 61 11.31 -7.44 -0.59
C GLN A 61 12.07 -8.76 -0.38
N ALA A 62 11.59 -9.88 -0.94
CA ALA A 62 12.28 -11.15 -0.86
C ALA A 62 13.62 -11.13 -1.62
N ALA A 63 13.67 -10.49 -2.79
CA ALA A 63 14.87 -10.40 -3.63
C ALA A 63 15.90 -9.39 -3.09
N CYS A 64 15.45 -8.26 -2.55
CA CYS A 64 16.30 -7.23 -1.96
C CYS A 64 16.65 -7.50 -0.49
N GLY A 65 16.16 -8.61 0.08
CA GLY A 65 16.18 -8.87 1.50
C GLY A 65 15.16 -8.00 2.21
N SER A 66 14.25 -8.62 2.96
CA SER A 66 13.47 -7.95 3.97
C SER A 66 14.43 -7.53 5.09
N GLY A 67 15.16 -6.45 4.84
CA GLY A 67 15.83 -5.67 5.87
C GLY A 67 14.75 -5.05 6.75
N ASN A 68 14.05 -5.86 7.53
CA ASN A 68 13.82 -5.44 8.88
C ASN A 68 15.13 -5.81 9.59
N PRO A 69 16.06 -4.84 9.80
CA PRO A 69 17.17 -5.11 10.66
C PRO A 69 16.61 -5.57 11.99
N GLN A 70 16.74 -6.86 12.27
CA GLN A 70 16.33 -7.44 13.55
C GLN A 70 17.28 -6.86 14.59
N GLY A 71 16.90 -5.74 15.17
CA GLY A 71 17.77 -5.03 16.09
C GLY A 71 17.29 -3.62 16.39
N LYS A 72 17.22 -3.30 17.67
CA LYS A 72 16.90 -1.98 18.20
C LYS A 72 18.04 -0.98 17.97
N PHE A 73 19.27 -1.48 17.85
CA PHE A 73 20.49 -0.66 17.78
C PHE A 73 21.19 -0.90 16.45
N CYS A 74 21.22 0.11 15.58
CA CYS A 74 21.82 0.04 14.25
C CYS A 74 23.12 0.84 14.18
N VAL A 75 24.20 0.25 13.70
CA VAL A 75 25.49 0.91 13.47
C VAL A 75 25.45 1.60 12.11
N ILE A 76 25.28 2.92 12.13
CA ILE A 76 25.20 3.76 10.94
C ILE A 76 26.60 4.19 10.51
N THR A 77 26.90 3.96 9.24
CA THR A 77 28.18 4.33 8.61
C THR A 77 28.00 5.32 7.46
N GLY A 78 26.76 5.70 7.14
CA GLY A 78 26.44 6.71 6.12
C GLY A 78 25.06 7.32 6.33
N SER A 79 24.87 8.56 5.89
CA SER A 79 23.59 9.28 5.96
C SER A 79 23.46 10.19 4.75
N PHE A 80 22.45 9.95 3.92
CA PHE A 80 22.30 10.60 2.62
C PHE A 80 20.94 11.25 2.45
N ARG A 81 20.90 12.43 1.84
CA ARG A 81 19.63 13.07 1.40
C ARG A 81 19.11 12.51 0.08
N ILE A 82 19.99 12.00 -0.77
CA ILE A 82 19.64 11.49 -2.10
C ILE A 82 19.57 9.96 -1.99
N GLN A 83 18.39 9.38 -2.25
CA GLN A 83 18.15 7.94 -2.19
C GLN A 83 19.18 7.13 -2.99
N GLN A 84 19.47 7.54 -4.23
CA GLN A 84 20.43 6.85 -5.09
C GLN A 84 21.83 6.72 -4.46
N ASN A 85 22.26 7.70 -3.66
CA ASN A 85 23.56 7.63 -2.98
C ASN A 85 23.54 6.59 -1.85
N ALA A 86 22.43 6.52 -1.09
CA ALA A 86 22.24 5.48 -0.09
C ALA A 86 22.17 4.09 -0.73
N ASP A 87 21.48 3.96 -1.87
CA ASP A 87 21.40 2.70 -2.63
C ASP A 87 22.78 2.23 -3.11
N ASN A 88 23.58 3.14 -3.67
CA ASN A 88 24.92 2.80 -4.13
C ASN A 88 25.81 2.36 -2.96
N TYR A 89 25.78 3.11 -1.85
CA TYR A 89 26.60 2.82 -0.68
C TYR A 89 26.18 1.52 0.04
N VAL A 90 24.88 1.25 0.17
CA VAL A 90 24.41 -0.01 0.77
C VAL A 90 24.84 -1.21 -0.07
N GLN A 91 24.77 -1.11 -1.40
CA GLN A 91 25.22 -2.17 -2.31
C GLN A 91 26.74 -2.39 -2.23
N GLU A 92 27.51 -1.31 -2.06
CA GLU A 92 28.95 -1.41 -1.82
C GLU A 92 29.25 -2.17 -0.52
N MET A 93 28.59 -1.79 0.58
CA MET A 93 28.78 -2.46 1.88
C MET A 93 28.35 -3.94 1.84
N ILE A 94 27.27 -4.28 1.13
CA ILE A 94 26.86 -5.67 0.91
C ILE A 94 27.94 -6.44 0.14
N LYS A 95 28.53 -5.85 -0.91
CA LYS A 95 29.63 -6.47 -1.68
C LYS A 95 30.88 -6.70 -0.83
N LEU A 96 31.13 -5.84 0.16
CA LEU A 96 32.21 -6.00 1.14
C LEU A 96 31.89 -7.04 2.23
N GLY A 97 30.70 -7.65 2.22
CA GLY A 97 30.30 -8.71 3.14
C GLY A 97 29.58 -8.24 4.41
N TYR A 98 29.22 -6.95 4.50
CA TYR A 98 28.43 -6.43 5.62
C TYR A 98 26.94 -6.76 5.46
N LYS A 99 26.23 -6.87 6.59
CA LYS A 99 24.76 -7.01 6.63
C LYS A 99 24.10 -5.63 6.49
N ALA A 100 24.48 -4.93 5.42
CA ALA A 100 24.12 -3.54 5.26
C ALA A 100 22.68 -3.35 4.78
N GLN A 101 22.04 -2.27 5.23
CA GLN A 101 20.68 -1.92 4.85
C GLN A 101 20.41 -0.44 5.09
N ILE A 102 19.37 0.07 4.43
CA ILE A 102 18.87 1.42 4.66
C ILE A 102 17.91 1.41 5.86
N VAL A 103 18.07 2.39 6.75
CA VAL A 103 17.23 2.63 7.92
C VAL A 103 16.56 3.99 7.73
N ASP A 104 15.23 3.98 7.73
CA ASP A 104 14.45 5.20 7.64
C ASP A 104 14.53 6.00 8.94
N ALA A 105 14.83 7.29 8.81
CA ALA A 105 14.84 8.24 9.90
C ALA A 105 13.85 9.38 9.63
N PRO A 106 13.18 9.93 10.66
CA PRO A 106 12.14 10.94 10.49
C PRO A 106 12.66 12.30 9.99
N ASN A 107 13.98 12.46 9.88
CA ASN A 107 14.64 13.70 9.47
C ASN A 107 14.84 13.83 7.95
N GLY A 108 14.28 12.92 7.14
CA GLY A 108 14.39 12.95 5.69
C GLY A 108 15.76 12.55 5.16
N PHE A 109 16.57 11.85 5.97
CA PHE A 109 17.79 11.20 5.53
C PHE A 109 17.59 9.68 5.44
N HIS A 110 18.23 9.10 4.44
CA HIS A 110 18.38 7.66 4.27
C HIS A 110 19.66 7.24 4.99
N LEU A 111 19.52 6.65 6.17
CA LEU A 111 20.67 6.18 6.96
C LEU A 111 21.10 4.81 6.44
N VAL A 112 22.40 4.58 6.25
CA VAL A 112 22.93 3.27 5.88
C VAL A 112 23.58 2.63 7.10
N SER A 113 23.01 1.51 7.52
CA SER A 113 23.53 0.67 8.60
C SER A 113 24.36 -0.46 8.01
N THR A 114 25.46 -0.86 8.65
CA THR A 114 26.24 -2.06 8.29
C THR A 114 25.92 -3.25 9.19
N TYR A 115 25.31 -3.00 10.35
CA TYR A 115 24.89 -4.01 11.31
C TYR A 115 23.77 -3.46 12.21
N CYS A 116 22.77 -4.28 12.53
CA CYS A 116 21.81 -3.96 13.59
C CYS A 116 21.74 -5.10 14.60
N ALA A 117 21.83 -4.73 15.88
CA ALA A 117 21.92 -5.63 17.01
C ALA A 117 20.67 -5.56 17.88
N SER A 118 20.36 -6.65 18.57
CA SER A 118 19.26 -6.68 19.55
C SER A 118 19.66 -6.02 20.87
N SER A 119 20.96 -5.95 21.19
CA SER A 119 21.48 -5.33 22.41
C SER A 119 22.47 -4.20 22.14
N LEU A 120 22.51 -3.20 23.02
CA LEU A 120 23.45 -2.08 22.90
C LEU A 120 24.91 -2.54 23.00
N ARG A 121 25.20 -3.53 23.87
CA ARG A 121 26.56 -4.06 24.05
C ARG A 121 27.12 -4.63 22.76
N GLU A 122 26.32 -5.40 22.05
CA GLU A 122 26.69 -5.97 20.75
C GLU A 122 26.88 -4.86 19.71
N ALA A 123 25.95 -3.89 19.63
CA ALA A 123 26.10 -2.73 18.74
C ALA A 123 27.36 -1.90 19.01
N LEU A 124 27.77 -1.75 20.27
CA LEU A 124 29.00 -1.05 20.65
C LEU A 124 30.25 -1.81 20.19
N SER A 125 30.23 -3.15 20.22
CA SER A 125 31.32 -3.97 19.69
C SER A 125 31.46 -3.75 18.18
N GLU A 126 30.35 -3.83 17.44
CA GLU A 126 30.32 -3.62 15.99
C GLU A 126 30.65 -2.17 15.60
N LEU A 127 30.25 -1.19 16.41
CA LEU A 127 30.60 0.21 16.21
C LEU A 127 32.11 0.42 16.19
N ASN A 128 32.86 -0.23 17.10
CA ASN A 128 34.31 -0.12 17.12
C ASN A 128 34.95 -0.67 15.84
N ASN A 129 34.42 -1.78 15.32
CA ASN A 129 34.84 -2.33 14.04
C ASN A 129 34.55 -1.35 12.89
N ALA A 130 33.31 -0.82 12.83
CA ALA A 130 32.92 0.13 11.80
C ALA A 130 33.78 1.41 11.81
N ARG A 131 34.13 1.93 12.99
CA ARG A 131 35.01 3.10 13.12
C ARG A 131 36.45 2.83 12.67
N ALA A 132 36.94 1.62 12.89
CA ALA A 132 38.29 1.25 12.48
C ALA A 132 38.41 0.95 10.98
N ASN A 133 37.37 0.32 10.39
CA ASN A 133 37.48 -0.28 9.06
C ASN A 133 36.61 0.39 7.98
N ILE A 134 35.60 1.19 8.37
CA ILE A 134 34.61 1.75 7.44
C ILE A 134 34.64 3.27 7.49
N HIS A 135 34.21 3.86 8.61
CA HIS A 135 34.15 5.31 8.77
C HIS A 135 34.31 5.71 10.25
N PRO A 136 35.29 6.55 10.62
CA PRO A 136 35.59 6.89 12.02
C PRO A 136 34.43 7.58 12.74
N ASP A 137 33.60 8.32 12.00
CA ASP A 137 32.43 9.02 12.56
C ASP A 137 31.16 8.15 12.66
N SER A 138 31.27 6.83 12.45
CA SER A 138 30.12 5.93 12.60
C SER A 138 29.46 6.09 13.98
N TRP A 139 28.15 5.89 14.05
CA TRP A 139 27.36 6.05 15.27
C TRP A 139 26.27 4.99 15.39
N ILE A 140 25.67 4.88 16.57
CA ILE A 140 24.52 4.00 16.79
C ILE A 140 23.24 4.82 16.66
N TYR A 141 22.33 4.35 15.80
CA TYR A 141 20.95 4.80 15.74
C TYR A 141 20.07 3.84 16.53
N VAL A 142 19.27 4.39 17.44
CA VAL A 142 18.29 3.63 18.21
C VAL A 142 16.95 3.81 17.51
N LYS A 143 16.37 2.70 17.05
CA LYS A 143 15.04 2.68 16.45
C LYS A 143 13.95 2.81 17.51
#